data_AF-X0VGV2-F1
#
_entry.id   AF-X0VGV2-F1
#
_cell.length_a   1.000
_cell.length_b   1.000
_cell.length_c   1.000
_cell.angle_alpha   90.00
_cell.angle_beta   90.00
_cell.angle_gamma   90.00
#
_symmetry.space_group_name_H-M   'P 1'
#
loop_
_entity.id
_entity.type
_entity.pdbx_description
1 polymer ?
#
loop_
_entity_poly.entity_id
_entity_poly.type
_entity_poly.pdbx_seq_one_letter_code
_entity_poly.pdbx_strand_id
1 'polypeptide(L)'
;RYFRGRPEISNLATLDNGQGVIALGSRVSAASIVNDEPLRAAANGMLDCPQAGKWAIAVWAGDDGTDTEQAFATCGEEAVTVAYSIDPDTQLWFRWFAGRPEISNLTALNNMQGIIALGVGTPTPAGQVNGITDTEIILGAHTPLSGAFGAVYARIPQTVEAYFNYINDTQGGVCGRKIVYKVEDNQGDPAKGMEAVRKLVEQDKVFAIVGSLGDSPHAAVWEYLNENEVPDILVSAGAHMFGADPQGHPWTVQMMP
;
A
#
# COMPACT_ATOMS: atom_id res chain seq x y z
N ARG A 1 3.42 -28.98 6.50
CA ARG A 1 4.83 -28.77 6.91
C ARG A 1 5.42 -30.12 7.34
N TYR A 2 6.65 -30.45 6.91
CA TYR A 2 7.33 -31.70 7.25
C TYR A 2 8.69 -31.41 7.89
N PHE A 3 8.97 -32.05 9.02
CA PHE A 3 10.26 -31.98 9.72
C PHE A 3 10.84 -33.38 9.83
N ARG A 4 12.03 -33.61 9.27
CA ARG A 4 12.68 -34.92 9.29
C ARG A 4 12.91 -35.38 10.73
N GLY A 5 12.38 -36.55 11.09
CA GLY A 5 12.55 -37.17 12.41
C GLY A 5 11.71 -36.54 13.53
N ARG A 6 10.75 -35.66 13.22
CA ARG A 6 9.88 -34.98 14.19
C ARG A 6 8.39 -35.16 13.81
N PRO A 7 7.84 -36.38 13.93
CA PRO A 7 6.46 -36.67 13.52
C PRO A 7 5.40 -35.90 14.33
N GLU A 8 5.71 -35.50 15.56
CA GLU A 8 4.81 -34.81 16.48
C GLU A 8 4.53 -33.35 16.12
N ILE A 9 5.36 -32.74 15.25
CA ILE A 9 5.19 -31.38 14.73
C ILE A 9 5.05 -31.35 13.20
N SER A 10 5.06 -32.52 12.56
CA SER A 10 4.88 -32.66 11.12
C SER A 10 3.41 -32.93 10.80
N ASN A 11 2.80 -32.09 9.97
CA ASN A 11 1.41 -32.23 9.55
C ASN A 11 1.24 -32.43 8.04
N LEU A 12 2.34 -32.56 7.30
CA LEU A 12 2.33 -32.99 5.90
C LEU A 12 2.50 -34.51 5.85
N ALA A 13 1.39 -35.22 5.69
CA ALA A 13 1.36 -36.69 5.70
C ALA A 13 1.40 -37.31 4.29
N THR A 14 0.93 -36.59 3.27
CA THR A 14 0.91 -37.01 1.86
C THR A 14 1.30 -35.83 0.97
N LEU A 15 1.82 -36.15 -0.21
CA LEU A 15 2.04 -35.21 -1.30
C LEU A 15 1.27 -35.73 -2.51
N ASP A 16 0.34 -34.92 -2.98
CA ASP A 16 -0.45 -35.22 -4.17
C ASP A 16 0.26 -34.74 -5.42
N ASN A 17 -0.04 -35.38 -6.55
CA ASN A 17 0.53 -35.01 -7.83
C ASN A 17 0.18 -33.54 -8.17
N GLY A 18 1.19 -32.72 -8.45
CA GLY A 18 1.04 -31.28 -8.73
C GLY A 18 1.14 -30.33 -7.52
N GLN A 19 1.41 -30.82 -6.31
CA GLN A 19 1.68 -29.96 -5.16
C GLN A 19 3.14 -29.46 -5.14
N GLY A 20 3.33 -28.13 -5.14
CA GLY A 20 4.63 -27.49 -4.94
C GLY A 20 5.04 -27.48 -3.46
N VAL A 21 6.29 -27.83 -3.17
CA VAL A 21 6.83 -27.91 -1.81
C VAL A 21 8.07 -27.03 -1.68
N ILE A 22 8.10 -26.16 -0.68
CA ILE A 22 9.31 -25.45 -0.27
C ILE A 22 10.07 -26.36 0.70
N ALA A 23 11.21 -26.91 0.25
CA ALA A 23 12.11 -27.72 1.06
C ALA A 23 13.32 -26.86 1.50
N LEU A 24 13.40 -26.54 2.80
CA LEU A 24 14.57 -25.91 3.38
C LEU A 24 15.62 -27.00 3.67
N GLY A 25 16.50 -27.26 2.72
CA GLY A 25 17.58 -28.23 2.85
C GLY A 25 18.85 -27.60 3.43
N SER A 26 19.53 -28.31 4.33
CA SER A 26 20.93 -28.02 4.63
C SER A 26 21.80 -28.57 3.49
N ARG A 27 22.28 -27.67 2.62
CA ARG A 27 23.24 -27.88 1.51
C ARG A 27 22.95 -29.09 0.60
N VAL A 28 22.34 -28.81 -0.56
CA VAL A 28 22.61 -29.28 -1.95
C VAL A 28 21.31 -29.18 -2.77
N SER A 29 21.43 -28.52 -3.93
CA SER A 29 20.58 -28.48 -5.12
C SER A 29 19.05 -28.48 -4.93
N ALA A 30 18.46 -27.29 -5.06
CA ALA A 30 17.03 -27.15 -5.30
C ALA A 30 16.69 -27.71 -6.70
N ALA A 31 15.83 -28.73 -6.75
CA ALA A 31 15.10 -29.10 -7.94
C ALA A 31 13.66 -28.60 -7.76
N SER A 32 13.27 -27.55 -8.50
CA SER A 32 11.86 -27.29 -8.77
C SER A 32 11.52 -27.89 -10.13
N ILE A 33 10.36 -28.53 -10.21
CA ILE A 33 9.76 -28.98 -11.47
C ILE A 33 8.43 -28.25 -11.55
N VAL A 34 8.31 -27.31 -12.48
CA VAL A 34 7.04 -26.68 -12.83
C VAL A 34 6.85 -26.88 -14.34
N ASN A 35 5.92 -27.78 -14.66
CA ASN A 35 5.43 -28.11 -16.01
C ASN A 35 6.46 -28.77 -16.96
N ASP A 36 5.98 -29.57 -17.90
CA ASP A 36 6.76 -30.36 -18.87
C ASP A 36 7.64 -29.54 -19.86
N GLU A 37 7.95 -28.28 -19.56
CA GLU A 37 9.03 -27.55 -20.23
C GLU A 37 10.33 -27.69 -19.43
N PRO A 38 11.47 -28.02 -20.07
CA PRO A 38 12.73 -28.05 -19.36
C PRO A 38 13.00 -26.67 -18.77
N LEU A 39 13.33 -26.63 -17.48
CA LEU A 39 13.93 -25.46 -16.81
C LEU A 39 14.89 -24.82 -17.81
N ARG A 40 14.62 -23.58 -18.24
CA ARG A 40 15.61 -22.80 -18.99
C ARG A 40 16.75 -22.53 -18.01
N ALA A 41 17.68 -23.47 -17.93
CA ALA A 41 18.91 -23.33 -17.19
C ALA A 41 19.71 -22.21 -17.88
N ALA A 42 19.55 -20.98 -17.42
CA ALA A 42 20.51 -19.94 -17.72
C ALA A 42 21.79 -20.35 -17.00
N ALA A 43 22.83 -20.72 -17.75
CA ALA A 43 24.12 -21.14 -17.19
C ALA A 43 24.80 -20.04 -16.33
N ASN A 44 24.25 -18.82 -16.34
CA ASN A 44 24.52 -17.70 -15.44
C ASN A 44 23.28 -16.79 -15.45
N GLY A 45 22.30 -17.06 -14.61
CA GLY A 45 21.07 -16.26 -14.55
C GLY A 45 20.04 -16.75 -13.55
N MET A 46 18.90 -16.08 -13.54
CA MET A 46 17.77 -16.43 -12.70
C MET A 46 17.04 -17.67 -13.26
N LEU A 47 16.80 -18.64 -12.38
CA LEU A 47 16.00 -19.83 -12.67
C LEU A 47 14.56 -19.59 -12.19
N ASP A 48 13.58 -20.06 -12.97
CA ASP A 48 12.14 -19.93 -12.68
C ASP A 48 11.65 -18.47 -12.56
N CYS A 49 11.99 -17.65 -13.57
CA CYS A 49 11.54 -16.27 -13.67
C CYS A 49 10.01 -16.15 -13.58
N PRO A 50 9.48 -15.16 -12.85
CA PRO A 50 8.05 -15.03 -12.66
C PRO A 50 7.33 -14.65 -13.96
N GLN A 51 6.13 -15.18 -14.13
CA GLN A 51 5.21 -14.72 -15.17
C GLN A 51 4.58 -13.38 -14.78
N ALA A 52 4.14 -12.61 -15.78
CA ALA A 52 3.48 -11.32 -15.56
C ALA A 52 2.32 -11.41 -14.55
N GLY A 53 2.41 -10.64 -13.47
CA GLY A 53 1.41 -10.60 -12.40
C GLY A 53 1.29 -11.87 -11.56
N LYS A 54 2.25 -12.80 -11.66
CA LYS A 54 2.28 -14.06 -10.90
C LYS A 54 3.52 -14.11 -10.01
N TRP A 55 3.34 -14.76 -8.86
CA TRP A 55 4.45 -15.11 -7.97
C TRP A 55 5.15 -16.37 -8.47
N ALA A 56 6.48 -16.37 -8.43
CA ALA A 56 7.31 -17.54 -8.65
C ALA A 56 8.37 -17.67 -7.55
N ILE A 57 8.88 -18.88 -7.37
CA ILE A 57 10.01 -19.16 -6.49
C ILE A 57 11.23 -19.31 -7.39
N ALA A 58 12.02 -18.25 -7.46
CA ALA A 58 13.17 -18.19 -8.34
C ALA A 58 14.46 -18.49 -7.57
N VAL A 59 15.51 -18.90 -8.29
CA VAL A 59 16.84 -19.18 -7.73
C VAL A 59 17.89 -18.47 -8.56
N TRP A 60 18.75 -17.68 -7.92
CA TRP A 60 19.91 -17.11 -8.60
C TRP A 60 20.97 -18.18 -8.80
N ALA A 61 21.40 -18.41 -10.04
CA ALA A 61 22.43 -19.40 -10.38
C ALA A 61 23.70 -18.76 -10.98
N GLY A 62 23.92 -17.46 -10.74
CA GLY A 62 25.14 -16.75 -11.15
C GLY A 62 26.11 -16.51 -10.00
N ASP A 63 27.01 -15.54 -10.18
CA ASP A 63 28.09 -15.25 -9.23
C ASP A 63 27.57 -14.70 -7.88
N ASP A 64 28.32 -14.98 -6.82
CA ASP A 64 28.08 -14.43 -5.49
C ASP A 64 28.20 -12.91 -5.48
N GLY A 65 27.35 -12.23 -4.72
CA GLY A 65 27.38 -10.77 -4.61
C GLY A 65 26.92 -10.02 -5.87
N THR A 66 26.23 -10.68 -6.79
CA THR A 66 25.66 -10.01 -7.97
C THR A 66 24.61 -9.00 -7.54
N ASP A 67 24.65 -7.80 -8.11
CA ASP A 67 23.63 -6.77 -7.86
C ASP A 67 22.23 -7.32 -8.16
N THR A 68 21.27 -7.04 -7.27
CA THR A 68 19.94 -7.63 -7.34
C THR A 68 19.18 -7.21 -8.60
N GLU A 69 19.34 -5.97 -9.06
CA GLU A 69 18.71 -5.47 -10.27
C GLU A 69 19.35 -6.12 -11.51
N GLN A 70 20.67 -6.27 -11.52
CA GLN A 70 21.38 -7.00 -12.57
C GLN A 70 20.94 -8.47 -12.65
N ALA A 71 20.76 -9.13 -11.50
CA ALA A 71 20.29 -10.52 -11.45
C ALA A 71 18.87 -10.65 -12.01
N PHE A 72 17.95 -9.73 -11.66
CA PHE A 72 16.58 -9.74 -12.17
C PHE A 72 16.46 -9.40 -13.64
N ALA A 73 17.37 -8.59 -14.19
CA ALA A 73 17.42 -8.31 -15.63
C ALA A 73 17.63 -9.59 -16.48
N THR A 74 18.16 -10.67 -15.89
CA THR A 74 18.29 -11.96 -16.60
C THR A 74 16.95 -12.63 -16.90
N CYS A 75 15.86 -12.22 -16.25
CA CYS A 75 14.49 -12.63 -16.57
C CYS A 75 13.86 -11.88 -17.75
N GLY A 76 14.57 -10.88 -18.30
CA GLY A 76 14.02 -9.88 -19.22
C GLY A 76 13.94 -8.51 -18.54
N GLU A 77 14.04 -7.45 -19.33
CA GLU A 77 13.87 -6.08 -18.82
C GLU A 77 12.53 -5.95 -18.11
N GLU A 78 12.54 -5.38 -16.89
CA GLU A 78 11.35 -5.16 -16.06
C GLU A 78 10.54 -6.44 -15.76
N ALA A 79 11.13 -7.63 -15.80
CA ALA A 79 10.37 -8.85 -15.54
C ALA A 79 9.90 -8.97 -14.09
N VAL A 80 10.62 -8.38 -13.12
CA VAL A 80 10.36 -8.52 -11.68
C VAL A 80 10.01 -7.15 -11.07
N THR A 81 8.89 -7.07 -10.34
CA THR A 81 8.46 -5.84 -9.64
C THR A 81 8.81 -5.85 -8.15
N VAL A 82 8.74 -7.01 -7.52
CA VAL A 82 8.99 -7.21 -6.09
C VAL A 82 9.68 -8.55 -5.90
N ALA A 83 10.65 -8.61 -4.99
CA ALA A 83 11.25 -9.86 -4.56
C ALA A 83 11.50 -9.89 -3.04
N TYR A 84 11.36 -11.07 -2.44
CA TYR A 84 11.69 -11.34 -1.05
C TYR A 84 12.67 -12.49 -0.93
N SER A 85 13.60 -12.40 0.01
CA SER A 85 14.48 -13.49 0.39
C SER A 85 14.55 -13.59 1.91
N ILE A 86 14.76 -14.79 2.41
CA ILE A 86 15.00 -15.03 3.83
C ILE A 86 16.40 -15.60 3.98
N ASP A 87 17.20 -14.98 4.84
CA ASP A 87 18.51 -15.51 5.17
C ASP A 87 18.34 -16.75 6.07
N PRO A 88 18.89 -17.92 5.69
CA PRO A 88 18.64 -19.17 6.40
C PRO A 88 19.30 -19.22 7.78
N ASP A 89 20.37 -18.46 8.00
CA ASP A 89 21.14 -18.49 9.25
C ASP A 89 20.53 -17.53 10.28
N THR A 90 20.13 -16.34 9.83
CA THR A 90 19.63 -15.25 10.68
C THR A 90 18.11 -15.14 10.70
N GLN A 91 17.41 -15.78 9.76
CA GLN A 91 15.96 -15.68 9.55
C GLN A 91 15.48 -14.25 9.24
N LEU A 92 16.39 -13.35 8.84
CA LEU A 92 16.06 -11.99 8.46
C LEU A 92 15.43 -11.95 7.07
N TRP A 93 14.40 -11.12 6.94
CA TRP A 93 13.74 -10.87 5.67
C TRP A 93 14.41 -9.73 4.92
N PHE A 94 14.78 -10.03 3.69
CA PHE A 94 15.27 -9.08 2.72
C PHE A 94 14.22 -8.88 1.63
N ARG A 95 14.11 -7.65 1.14
CA ARG A 95 13.11 -7.23 0.15
C ARG A 95 13.75 -6.32 -0.88
N TRP A 96 13.27 -6.43 -2.10
CA TRP A 96 13.64 -5.58 -3.21
C TRP A 96 12.37 -5.12 -3.94
N PHE A 97 12.35 -3.86 -4.34
CA PHE A 97 11.29 -3.22 -5.10
C PHE A 97 11.91 -2.49 -6.29
N ALA A 98 11.41 -2.77 -7.50
CA ALA A 98 11.91 -2.17 -8.73
C ALA A 98 11.85 -0.63 -8.66
N GLY A 99 12.99 0.03 -8.91
CA GLY A 99 13.10 1.49 -8.89
C GLY A 99 12.92 2.16 -7.51
N ARG A 100 12.95 1.40 -6.41
CA ARG A 100 12.72 1.93 -5.04
C ARG A 100 13.85 1.54 -4.07
N PRO A 101 15.07 2.08 -4.25
CA PRO A 101 16.22 1.77 -3.39
C PRO A 101 16.00 2.18 -1.93
N GLU A 102 15.17 3.20 -1.67
CA GLU A 102 14.90 3.73 -0.32
C GLU A 102 14.15 2.76 0.60
N ILE A 103 13.43 1.79 0.04
CA ILE A 103 12.71 0.76 0.77
C ILE A 103 13.26 -0.65 0.52
N SER A 104 14.28 -0.80 -0.31
CA SER A 104 14.91 -2.09 -0.65
C SER A 104 16.14 -2.34 0.24
N ASN A 105 16.28 -3.56 0.76
CA ASN A 105 17.45 -3.99 1.53
C ASN A 105 18.07 -5.30 1.01
N LEU A 106 17.47 -5.96 0.03
CA LEU A 106 18.09 -7.03 -0.75
C LEU A 106 18.89 -6.36 -1.89
N THR A 107 20.18 -6.12 -1.65
CA THR A 107 21.04 -5.39 -2.60
C THR A 107 21.89 -6.31 -3.46
N ALA A 108 22.18 -7.52 -2.99
CA ALA A 108 22.94 -8.52 -3.75
C ALA A 108 22.36 -9.92 -3.57
N LEU A 109 22.53 -10.77 -4.58
CA LEU A 109 22.19 -12.19 -4.57
C LEU A 109 23.44 -13.05 -4.62
N ASN A 110 23.42 -14.12 -3.83
CA ASN A 110 24.46 -15.15 -3.83
C ASN A 110 24.03 -16.37 -4.65
N ASN A 111 25.02 -17.11 -5.15
CA ASN A 111 24.81 -18.32 -5.90
C ASN A 111 23.92 -19.31 -5.11
N MET A 112 22.92 -19.86 -5.78
CA MET A 112 21.88 -20.72 -5.25
C MET A 112 20.96 -20.07 -4.20
N GLN A 113 20.94 -18.73 -4.10
CA GLN A 113 20.00 -18.03 -3.23
C GLN A 113 18.58 -18.12 -3.79
N GLY A 114 17.65 -18.63 -2.97
CA GLY A 114 16.23 -18.69 -3.26
C GLY A 114 15.52 -17.37 -2.95
N ILE A 115 14.60 -16.99 -3.82
CA ILE A 115 13.77 -15.80 -3.70
C ILE A 115 12.32 -16.09 -4.06
N ILE A 116 11.41 -15.27 -3.53
CA ILE A 116 10.01 -15.22 -3.93
C ILE A 116 9.83 -13.93 -4.73
N ALA A 117 9.59 -14.04 -6.03
CA ALA A 117 9.54 -12.91 -6.96
C ALA A 117 8.15 -12.76 -7.58
N LEU A 118 7.67 -11.52 -7.71
CA LEU A 118 6.45 -11.15 -8.42
C LEU A 118 6.82 -10.58 -9.79
N GLY A 119 6.22 -11.14 -10.84
CA GLY A 119 6.41 -10.63 -12.19
C GLY A 119 5.63 -9.33 -12.42
N VAL A 120 6.16 -8.41 -13.23
CA VAL A 120 5.43 -7.19 -13.61
C VAL A 120 4.11 -7.58 -14.27
N GLY A 121 3.01 -7.30 -13.59
CA GLY A 121 1.68 -7.44 -14.17
C GLY A 121 1.41 -6.30 -15.14
N THR A 122 0.50 -6.52 -16.09
CA THR A 122 -0.17 -5.37 -16.72
C THR A 122 -0.76 -4.52 -15.60
N PRO A 123 -0.51 -3.20 -15.56
CA PRO A 123 -1.19 -2.33 -14.62
C PRO A 123 -2.68 -2.58 -14.79
N THR A 124 -3.31 -3.17 -13.77
CA THR A 124 -4.77 -3.11 -13.72
C THR A 124 -5.05 -1.63 -13.56
N PRO A 125 -5.78 -0.98 -14.49
CA PRO A 125 -6.12 0.43 -14.31
C PRO A 125 -6.71 0.54 -12.93
N ALA A 126 -6.09 1.34 -12.07
CA ALA A 126 -6.74 1.74 -10.83
C ALA A 126 -8.10 2.28 -11.28
N GLY A 127 -9.19 1.68 -10.79
CA GLY A 127 -10.54 2.19 -11.09
C GLY A 127 -10.51 3.70 -10.84
N GLN A 128 -11.14 4.50 -11.71
CA GLN A 128 -11.03 5.95 -11.67
C GLN A 128 -11.45 6.45 -10.27
N VAL A 129 -10.47 6.72 -9.42
CA VAL A 129 -10.68 7.15 -8.03
C VAL A 129 -10.93 8.65 -8.07
N ASN A 130 -12.04 9.09 -7.48
CA ASN A 130 -12.35 10.51 -7.38
C ASN A 130 -11.18 11.24 -6.70
N GLY A 131 -10.83 12.41 -7.22
CA GLY A 131 -9.85 13.28 -6.60
C GLY A 131 -8.41 12.81 -6.73
N ILE A 132 -8.12 11.71 -7.43
CA ILE A 132 -6.75 11.32 -7.78
C ILE A 132 -6.59 11.39 -9.29
N THR A 133 -5.70 12.27 -9.75
CA THR A 133 -5.30 12.38 -11.16
C THR A 133 -3.83 11.97 -11.31
N ASP A 134 -3.30 12.05 -12.52
CA ASP A 134 -1.88 11.81 -12.76
C ASP A 134 -0.99 12.85 -12.07
N THR A 135 -1.53 14.03 -11.75
CA THR A 135 -0.77 15.17 -11.21
C THR A 135 -1.20 15.60 -9.82
N GLU A 136 -2.39 15.25 -9.37
CA GLU A 136 -2.99 15.82 -8.15
C GLU A 136 -3.72 14.78 -7.29
N ILE A 137 -3.75 15.06 -5.99
CA ILE A 137 -4.60 14.40 -4.99
C ILE A 137 -5.44 15.51 -4.33
N ILE A 138 -6.75 15.50 -4.54
CA ILE A 138 -7.68 16.48 -4.03
C ILE A 138 -8.26 15.97 -2.70
N LEU A 139 -7.97 16.68 -1.62
CA LEU A 139 -8.49 16.42 -0.28
C LEU A 139 -9.48 17.51 0.11
N GLY A 140 -10.55 17.14 0.80
CA GLY A 140 -11.56 18.06 1.30
C GLY A 140 -11.52 18.20 2.82
N ALA A 141 -12.00 19.32 3.33
CA ALA A 141 -12.37 19.45 4.74
C ALA A 141 -13.53 20.44 4.88
N HIS A 142 -14.35 20.26 5.90
CA HIS A 142 -15.32 21.28 6.30
C HIS A 142 -15.06 21.69 7.75
N THR A 143 -14.99 23.00 7.98
CA THR A 143 -14.67 23.56 9.31
C THR A 143 -15.47 24.85 9.50
N PRO A 144 -15.76 25.28 10.74
CA PRO A 144 -16.35 26.58 10.98
C PRO A 144 -15.30 27.66 10.68
N LEU A 145 -15.37 28.25 9.48
CA LEU A 145 -14.52 29.37 9.07
C LEU A 145 -15.16 30.71 9.43
N SER A 146 -16.50 30.74 9.48
CA SER A 146 -17.27 31.89 9.95
C SER A 146 -18.24 31.49 11.07
N GLY A 147 -19.23 32.34 11.37
CA GLY A 147 -20.16 32.13 12.46
C GLY A 147 -19.52 32.25 13.85
N ALA A 148 -20.19 31.70 14.86
CA ALA A 148 -19.79 31.85 16.27
C ALA A 148 -18.42 31.23 16.59
N PHE A 149 -18.00 30.23 15.82
CA PHE A 149 -16.78 29.46 16.06
C PHE A 149 -15.63 29.80 15.10
N GLY A 150 -15.88 30.59 14.04
CA GLY A 150 -14.90 30.93 13.01
C GLY A 150 -13.63 31.59 13.57
N ALA A 151 -13.78 32.54 14.49
CA ALA A 151 -12.64 33.24 15.08
C ALA A 151 -11.67 32.33 15.87
N VAL A 152 -12.17 31.19 16.38
CA VAL A 152 -11.39 30.24 17.18
C VAL A 152 -10.69 29.23 16.27
N TYR A 153 -11.38 28.74 15.25
CA TYR A 153 -10.94 27.54 14.51
C TYR A 153 -10.47 27.78 13.08
N ALA A 154 -10.71 28.95 12.48
CA ALA A 154 -10.34 29.21 11.08
C ALA A 154 -8.83 29.07 10.78
N ARG A 155 -7.96 29.12 11.81
CA ARG A 155 -6.51 28.92 11.67
C ARG A 155 -6.09 27.44 11.53
N ILE A 156 -6.93 26.51 11.96
CA ILE A 156 -6.63 25.07 11.89
C ILE A 156 -6.47 24.62 10.42
N PRO A 157 -7.47 24.79 9.54
CA PRO A 157 -7.34 24.33 8.16
C PRO A 157 -6.23 25.05 7.39
N GLN A 158 -5.94 26.32 7.70
CA GLN A 158 -4.81 27.05 7.12
C GLN A 158 -3.46 26.44 7.51
N THR A 159 -3.36 25.89 8.72
CA THR A 159 -2.14 25.22 9.18
C THR A 159 -1.94 23.88 8.46
N VAL A 160 -3.03 23.13 8.27
CA VAL A 160 -3.03 21.88 7.49
C VAL A 160 -2.65 22.15 6.03
N GLU A 161 -3.25 23.18 5.41
CA GLU A 161 -2.93 23.61 4.05
C GLU A 161 -1.45 24.00 3.90
N ALA A 162 -0.92 24.78 4.85
CA ALA A 162 0.49 25.17 4.84
C ALA A 162 1.43 23.96 4.91
N TYR A 163 1.06 22.90 5.66
CA TYR A 163 1.84 21.67 5.70
C TYR A 163 1.79 20.91 4.37
N PHE A 164 0.62 20.79 3.75
CA PHE A 164 0.51 20.17 2.43
C PHE A 164 1.26 20.96 1.36
N ASN A 165 1.26 22.29 1.42
CA ASN A 165 2.09 23.13 0.55
C ASN A 165 3.58 22.88 0.79
N TYR A 166 4.02 22.75 2.04
CA TYR A 166 5.40 22.37 2.33
C TYR A 166 5.78 21.01 1.71
N ILE A 167 4.92 19.98 1.81
CA ILE A 167 5.16 18.67 1.18
C ILE A 167 5.23 18.80 -0.34
N ASN A 168 4.29 19.54 -0.92
CA ASN A 168 4.29 19.83 -2.35
C ASN A 168 5.60 20.48 -2.78
N ASP A 169 6.02 21.54 -2.10
CA ASP A 169 7.14 22.37 -2.53
C ASP A 169 8.51 21.72 -2.28
N THR A 170 8.64 20.94 -1.20
CA THR A 170 9.93 20.37 -0.79
C THR A 170 10.12 18.91 -1.18
N GLN A 171 9.04 18.15 -1.33
CA GLN A 171 9.08 16.71 -1.64
C GLN A 171 8.46 16.36 -3.00
N GLY A 172 7.95 17.36 -3.73
CA GLY A 172 7.28 17.14 -5.01
C GLY A 172 5.87 16.55 -4.88
N GLY A 173 5.31 16.55 -3.66
CA GLY A 173 4.01 15.94 -3.37
C GLY A 173 4.13 14.47 -2.92
N VAL A 174 3.04 13.71 -3.07
CA VAL A 174 2.95 12.29 -2.67
C VAL A 174 2.84 11.43 -3.92
N CYS A 175 3.75 10.47 -4.07
CA CYS A 175 3.80 9.60 -5.27
C CYS A 175 3.81 10.40 -6.59
N GLY A 176 4.53 11.54 -6.61
CA GLY A 176 4.63 12.43 -7.76
C GLY A 176 3.40 13.33 -8.00
N ARG A 177 2.41 13.34 -7.10
CA ARG A 177 1.18 14.13 -7.22
C ARG A 177 1.12 15.23 -6.17
N LYS A 178 0.70 16.43 -6.57
CA LYS A 178 0.51 17.56 -5.67
C LYS A 178 -0.79 17.40 -4.87
N ILE A 179 -0.75 17.71 -3.58
CA ILE A 179 -1.93 17.73 -2.73
C ILE A 179 -2.66 19.06 -2.95
N VAL A 180 -3.95 19.00 -3.27
CA VAL A 180 -4.85 20.16 -3.34
C VAL A 180 -5.85 20.04 -2.20
N TYR A 181 -5.81 20.99 -1.26
CA TYR A 181 -6.67 20.95 -0.07
C TYR A 181 -7.80 21.96 -0.19
N LYS A 182 -9.04 21.48 -0.31
CA LYS A 182 -10.25 22.30 -0.44
C LYS A 182 -10.98 22.36 0.88
N VAL A 183 -11.20 23.57 1.38
CA VAL A 183 -11.84 23.78 2.69
C VAL A 183 -13.14 24.55 2.52
N GLU A 184 -14.23 23.99 3.03
CA GLU A 184 -15.55 24.61 3.01
C GLU A 184 -15.99 25.04 4.42
N ASP A 185 -16.77 26.13 4.47
CA ASP A 185 -17.28 26.69 5.71
C ASP A 185 -18.58 26.00 6.16
N ASN A 186 -18.53 25.31 7.29
CA ASN A 186 -19.72 24.68 7.88
C ASN A 186 -20.45 25.58 8.90
N GLN A 187 -19.88 26.74 9.25
CA GLN A 187 -20.46 27.74 10.19
C GLN A 187 -20.86 27.22 11.58
N GLY A 188 -20.49 25.98 11.95
CA GLY A 188 -21.00 25.31 13.14
C GLY A 188 -22.44 24.80 13.00
N ASP A 189 -23.00 24.74 11.78
CA ASP A 189 -24.38 24.34 11.51
C ASP A 189 -24.46 22.98 10.75
N PRO A 190 -25.34 22.05 11.17
CA PRO A 190 -25.57 20.77 10.49
C PRO A 190 -25.95 20.85 9.01
N ALA A 191 -26.85 21.77 8.63
CA ALA A 191 -27.29 21.89 7.25
C ALA A 191 -26.16 22.43 6.37
N LYS A 192 -25.41 23.42 6.87
CA LYS A 192 -24.19 23.92 6.21
C LYS A 192 -23.09 22.87 6.11
N GLY A 193 -22.94 22.01 7.12
CA GLY A 193 -22.05 20.84 7.04
C GLY A 193 -22.40 19.92 5.87
N MET A 194 -23.68 19.59 5.70
CA MET A 194 -24.15 18.76 4.59
C MET A 194 -23.97 19.45 3.22
N GLU A 195 -24.27 20.74 3.11
CA GLU A 195 -24.02 21.52 1.88
C GLU A 195 -22.54 21.50 1.50
N ALA A 196 -21.65 21.74 2.47
CA ALA A 196 -20.20 21.73 2.30
C ALA A 196 -19.69 20.36 1.83
N VAL A 197 -20.08 19.28 2.52
CA VAL A 197 -19.64 17.92 2.17
C VAL A 197 -20.15 17.49 0.81
N ARG A 198 -21.41 17.78 0.46
CA ARG A 198 -21.93 17.46 -0.88
C ARG A 198 -21.19 18.22 -1.97
N LYS A 199 -20.84 19.49 -1.74
CA LYS A 199 -20.00 20.23 -2.69
C LYS A 199 -18.64 19.53 -2.88
N LEU A 200 -17.96 19.20 -1.78
CA LEU A 200 -16.66 18.54 -1.82
C LEU A 200 -16.71 17.17 -2.53
N VAL A 201 -17.69 16.34 -2.18
CA VAL A 201 -17.82 14.97 -2.70
C VAL A 201 -18.39 14.95 -4.12
N GLU A 202 -19.48 15.68 -4.37
CA GLU A 202 -20.23 15.55 -5.62
C GLU A 202 -19.69 16.48 -6.72
N GLN A 203 -19.26 17.69 -6.38
CA GLN A 203 -18.82 18.70 -7.36
C GLN A 203 -17.30 18.72 -7.48
N ASP A 204 -16.60 18.86 -6.36
CA ASP A 204 -15.14 18.94 -6.34
C ASP A 204 -14.47 17.58 -6.48
N LYS A 205 -15.23 16.49 -6.36
CA LYS A 205 -14.80 15.10 -6.48
C LYS A 205 -13.57 14.83 -5.63
N VAL A 206 -13.57 15.23 -4.36
CA VAL A 206 -12.44 14.96 -3.47
C VAL A 206 -12.23 13.45 -3.29
N PHE A 207 -10.98 13.07 -3.07
CA PHE A 207 -10.61 11.69 -2.74
C PHE A 207 -11.04 11.32 -1.32
N ALA A 208 -10.82 12.23 -0.38
CA ALA A 208 -11.08 12.00 1.04
C ALA A 208 -11.44 13.32 1.73
N ILE A 209 -12.18 13.21 2.82
CA ILE A 209 -12.35 14.27 3.80
C ILE A 209 -11.30 14.09 4.89
N VAL A 210 -10.50 15.13 5.17
CA VAL A 210 -9.34 15.03 6.07
C VAL A 210 -9.33 16.20 7.05
N GLY A 211 -9.37 15.90 8.36
CA GLY A 211 -9.20 16.92 9.40
C GLY A 211 -10.41 17.86 9.57
N SER A 212 -11.59 17.44 9.15
CA SER A 212 -12.82 18.22 9.34
C SER A 212 -13.12 18.45 10.82
N LEU A 213 -13.74 19.59 11.12
CA LEU A 213 -13.96 20.05 12.49
C LEU A 213 -15.43 20.37 12.74
N GLY A 214 -15.97 19.80 13.82
CA GLY A 214 -17.22 20.25 14.45
C GLY A 214 -18.13 19.10 14.86
N ASP A 215 -18.62 19.13 16.11
CA ASP A 215 -19.47 18.07 16.66
C ASP A 215 -20.79 17.90 15.88
N SER A 216 -21.65 18.92 15.91
CA SER A 216 -22.95 18.85 15.24
C SER A 216 -22.85 18.82 13.71
N PRO A 217 -22.01 19.64 13.05
CA PRO A 217 -21.89 19.61 11.59
C PRO A 217 -21.33 18.30 11.05
N HIS A 218 -20.37 17.69 11.75
CA HIS A 218 -19.76 16.46 11.27
C HIS A 218 -20.64 15.23 11.57
N ALA A 219 -21.35 15.22 12.71
CA ALA A 219 -22.33 14.17 13.00
C ALA A 219 -23.43 14.08 11.92
N ALA A 220 -23.79 15.21 11.32
CA ALA A 220 -24.82 15.26 10.27
C ALA A 220 -24.39 14.63 8.93
N VAL A 221 -23.09 14.54 8.66
CA VAL A 221 -22.55 14.03 7.38
C VAL A 221 -21.98 12.61 7.49
N TRP A 222 -21.87 12.08 8.70
CA TRP A 222 -21.19 10.82 8.99
C TRP A 222 -21.75 9.62 8.21
N GLU A 223 -23.09 9.48 8.21
CA GLU A 223 -23.77 8.43 7.42
C GLU A 223 -23.55 8.63 5.92
N TYR A 224 -23.69 9.87 5.42
CA TYR A 224 -23.51 10.17 4.00
C TYR A 224 -22.10 9.79 3.53
N LEU A 225 -21.06 10.11 4.30
CA LEU A 225 -19.67 9.79 3.95
C LEU A 225 -19.44 8.28 3.91
N ASN A 226 -19.99 7.53 4.86
CA ASN A 226 -19.85 6.07 4.89
C ASN A 226 -20.68 5.37 3.81
N GLU A 227 -21.91 5.80 3.56
CA GLU A 227 -22.77 5.29 2.48
C GLU A 227 -22.16 5.52 1.09
N ASN A 228 -21.44 6.63 0.90
CA ASN A 228 -20.76 6.96 -0.36
C ASN A 228 -19.30 6.49 -0.40
N GLU A 229 -18.86 5.71 0.60
CA GLU A 229 -17.52 5.12 0.65
C GLU A 229 -16.40 6.18 0.53
N VAL A 230 -16.63 7.37 1.09
CA VAL A 230 -15.65 8.47 1.10
C VAL A 230 -14.80 8.35 2.37
N PRO A 231 -13.48 8.14 2.25
CA PRO A 231 -12.59 8.15 3.41
C PRO A 231 -12.70 9.45 4.19
N ASP A 232 -12.97 9.33 5.49
CA ASP A 232 -13.17 10.42 6.42
C ASP A 232 -12.18 10.30 7.57
N ILE A 233 -11.08 11.04 7.46
CA ILE A 233 -9.85 10.76 8.18
C ILE A 233 -9.53 11.90 9.13
N LEU A 234 -9.18 11.57 10.37
CA LEU A 234 -8.83 12.52 11.43
C LEU A 234 -10.00 13.46 11.76
N VAL A 235 -11.19 12.90 11.98
CA VAL A 235 -12.35 13.68 12.45
C VAL A 235 -12.00 14.41 13.74
N SER A 236 -12.05 15.74 13.69
CA SER A 236 -11.76 16.63 14.81
C SER A 236 -13.08 17.04 15.46
N ALA A 237 -13.59 16.16 16.30
CA ALA A 237 -14.83 16.36 17.06
C ALA A 237 -14.73 15.60 18.38
N GLY A 238 -15.34 16.15 19.44
CA GLY A 238 -15.34 15.58 20.78
C GLY A 238 -16.45 14.54 21.02
N ALA A 239 -17.34 14.33 20.06
CA ALA A 239 -18.35 13.29 20.17
C ALA A 239 -17.73 11.89 20.05
N HIS A 240 -17.93 11.04 21.06
CA HIS A 240 -17.43 9.66 21.09
C HIS A 240 -17.95 8.76 19.94
N MET A 241 -19.04 9.16 19.28
CA MET A 241 -19.72 8.34 18.28
C MET A 241 -18.82 7.95 17.10
N PHE A 242 -17.90 8.83 16.68
CA PHE A 242 -17.03 8.61 15.52
C PHE A 242 -16.00 7.49 15.71
N GLY A 243 -15.73 7.10 16.96
CA GLY A 243 -14.89 5.94 17.30
C GLY A 243 -15.68 4.77 17.89
N ALA A 244 -16.98 4.91 18.11
CA ALA A 244 -17.79 3.93 18.83
C ALA A 244 -18.22 2.73 17.97
N ASP A 245 -18.38 2.91 16.65
CA ASP A 245 -18.80 1.86 15.72
C ASP A 245 -17.93 1.80 14.45
N PRO A 246 -16.67 1.35 14.54
CA PRO A 246 -15.80 1.21 13.38
C PRO A 246 -16.23 0.09 12.41
N GLN A 247 -17.14 -0.81 12.82
CA GLN A 247 -17.67 -1.86 11.92
C GLN A 247 -18.80 -1.34 11.06
N GLY A 248 -19.70 -0.51 11.62
CA GLY A 248 -20.76 0.19 10.90
C GLY A 248 -20.24 1.34 10.03
N HIS A 249 -19.16 2.01 10.48
CA HIS A 249 -18.59 3.18 9.79
C HIS A 249 -17.10 2.98 9.47
N PRO A 250 -16.74 2.01 8.60
CA PRO A 250 -15.36 1.65 8.35
C PRO A 250 -14.56 2.73 7.60
N TRP A 251 -15.24 3.74 7.03
CA TRP A 251 -14.59 4.83 6.30
C TRP A 251 -14.17 5.99 7.20
N THR A 252 -14.56 5.97 8.48
CA THR A 252 -14.28 7.06 9.43
C THR A 252 -13.18 6.68 10.42
N VAL A 253 -12.22 7.60 10.61
CA VAL A 253 -11.18 7.51 11.64
C VAL A 253 -11.16 8.79 12.45
N GLN A 254 -11.53 8.70 13.73
CA GLN A 254 -11.50 9.83 14.65
C GLN A 254 -10.08 10.25 15.03
N MET A 255 -9.82 11.56 15.11
CA MET A 255 -8.52 12.10 15.58
C MET A 255 -8.43 12.08 17.11
N MET A 256 -9.51 12.50 17.77
CA MET A 256 -9.58 12.58 19.23
C MET A 256 -10.06 11.25 19.82
N PRO A 257 -9.38 10.70 20.85
CA PRO A 257 -9.81 9.48 21.52
C PRO A 257 -11.05 9.68 22.41
#